data_AF-A0A3D5DQ60-F1
#
_entry.id   AF-A0A3D5DQ60-F1
#
_cell.length_a   1.000
_cell.length_b   1.000
_cell.length_c   1.000
_cell.angle_alpha   90.00
_cell.angle_beta   90.00
_cell.angle_gamma   90.00
#
_symmetry.space_group_name_H-M   'P 1'
#
loop_
_entity.id
_entity.type
_entity.pdbx_description
1 polymer ?
#
loop_
_entity_poly.entity_id
_entity_poly.type
_entity_poly.pdbx_seq_one_letter_code
_entity_poly.pdbx_strand_id
1 'polypeptide(L)'
;MSSGAQSREFVVLNALADQDARSQQDLAHRLGINRTIIVKLLDRLQAAGYVTRTRNPANRRTYVLSLTGEGRTALADLREAIESRDDQITAPLTEPERARFTELLTRLLPEPDPDATYSTEHLITQAHYRLRRLGDHLLADSGLRTRHFLLLPTLDRLAPCPQQQLARELSLTEPATAALVDELVQAGFVTRGQDPHDRRRYALELTGEGRARLPEIKVAMAQVETELRGLLGEDGMRDLRTLLLKLLDGTGPTE
;
A
#
# COMPACT_ATOMS: atom_id res chain seq x y z
N MET A 1 -3.30 13.57 4.76
CA MET A 1 -4.35 12.53 4.68
C MET A 1 -5.38 12.90 3.60
N SER A 2 -5.22 12.41 2.36
CA SER A 2 -6.31 12.26 1.35
C SER A 2 -5.85 11.61 0.02
N SER A 3 -4.65 11.00 -0.08
CA SER A 3 -4.18 10.49 -1.38
C SER A 3 -5.01 9.32 -1.91
N GLY A 4 -5.45 8.41 -1.04
CA GLY A 4 -6.29 7.27 -1.45
C GLY A 4 -7.68 7.64 -1.96
N ALA A 5 -8.26 8.76 -1.51
CA ALA A 5 -9.53 9.27 -2.02
C ALA A 5 -9.34 10.01 -3.35
N GLN A 6 -8.31 10.86 -3.44
CA GLN A 6 -7.94 11.57 -4.66
C GLN A 6 -7.55 10.62 -5.79
N SER A 7 -6.81 9.54 -5.48
CA SER A 7 -6.44 8.51 -6.46
C SER A 7 -7.66 7.78 -7.03
N ARG A 8 -8.69 7.49 -6.22
CA ARG A 8 -9.91 6.82 -6.71
C ARG A 8 -10.83 7.73 -7.51
N GLU A 9 -10.90 9.01 -7.14
CA GLU A 9 -11.63 10.02 -7.90
C GLU A 9 -10.95 10.27 -9.25
N PHE A 10 -9.62 10.38 -9.26
CA PHE A 10 -8.80 10.44 -10.47
C PHE A 10 -9.10 9.28 -11.41
N VAL A 11 -9.06 8.02 -10.92
CA VAL A 11 -9.32 6.84 -11.76
C VAL A 11 -10.71 6.86 -12.40
N VAL A 12 -11.73 7.28 -11.65
CA VAL A 12 -13.10 7.41 -12.18
C VAL A 12 -13.21 8.51 -13.23
N LEU A 13 -12.66 9.70 -12.93
CA LEU A 13 -12.69 10.82 -13.86
C LEU A 13 -11.89 10.53 -15.13
N ASN A 14 -10.71 9.91 -15.01
CA ASN A 14 -9.86 9.51 -16.12
C ASN A 14 -10.60 8.53 -17.05
N ALA A 15 -11.20 7.47 -16.51
CA ALA A 15 -11.94 6.50 -17.33
C ALA A 15 -13.14 7.11 -18.07
N LEU A 16 -13.80 8.12 -17.48
CA LEU A 16 -14.89 8.87 -18.13
C LEU A 16 -14.38 9.92 -19.13
N ALA A 17 -13.12 10.37 -19.01
CA ALA A 17 -12.50 11.24 -20.01
C ALA A 17 -12.21 10.48 -21.31
N ASP A 18 -11.77 9.23 -21.19
CA ASP A 18 -11.49 8.35 -22.34
C ASP A 18 -12.80 7.93 -23.03
N GLN A 19 -13.80 7.52 -22.25
CA GLN A 19 -15.09 7.13 -22.77
C GLN A 19 -16.19 7.17 -21.70
N ASP A 20 -17.32 7.80 -22.05
CA ASP A 20 -18.56 7.73 -21.28
C ASP A 20 -18.93 6.29 -20.92
N ALA A 21 -19.31 6.06 -19.66
CA ALA A 21 -19.75 4.74 -19.22
C ALA A 21 -21.26 4.58 -19.42
N ARG A 22 -21.68 3.44 -19.97
CA ARG A 22 -23.09 3.18 -20.30
C ARG A 22 -23.95 2.88 -19.06
N SER A 23 -23.29 2.54 -17.95
CA SER A 23 -23.88 2.34 -16.64
C SER A 23 -22.80 2.37 -15.54
N GLN A 24 -23.24 2.43 -14.28
CA GLN A 24 -22.34 2.27 -13.13
C GLN A 24 -21.73 0.86 -13.06
N GLN A 25 -22.44 -0.16 -13.56
CA GLN A 25 -21.94 -1.53 -13.60
C GLN A 25 -20.83 -1.70 -14.64
N ASP A 26 -21.02 -1.06 -15.80
CA ASP A 26 -20.01 -0.98 -16.86
C ASP A 26 -18.73 -0.29 -16.34
N LEU A 27 -18.87 0.86 -15.69
CA LEU A 27 -17.72 1.56 -15.10
C LEU A 27 -17.03 0.74 -13.99
N ALA A 28 -17.80 0.07 -13.12
CA ALA A 28 -17.25 -0.79 -12.08
C ALA A 28 -16.46 -1.98 -12.65
N HIS A 29 -16.97 -2.57 -13.74
CA HIS A 29 -16.29 -3.65 -14.44
C HIS A 29 -15.01 -3.17 -15.11
N ARG A 30 -15.06 -2.05 -15.85
CA ARG A 30 -13.87 -1.43 -16.49
C ARG A 30 -12.76 -1.13 -15.49
N LEU A 31 -13.12 -0.66 -14.30
CA LEU A 31 -12.14 -0.22 -13.29
C LEU A 31 -11.73 -1.32 -12.29
N GLY A 32 -12.35 -2.50 -12.33
CA GLY A 32 -12.13 -3.54 -11.31
C GLY A 32 -12.51 -3.11 -9.88
N ILE A 33 -13.31 -2.04 -9.73
CA ILE A 33 -13.71 -1.49 -8.42
C ILE A 33 -15.09 -2.03 -8.05
N ASN A 34 -15.25 -2.45 -6.80
CA ASN A 34 -16.55 -2.91 -6.29
C ASN A 34 -17.65 -1.86 -6.54
N ARG A 35 -18.80 -2.32 -7.05
CA ARG A 35 -19.94 -1.46 -7.42
C ARG A 35 -20.38 -0.51 -6.30
N THR A 36 -20.40 -0.96 -5.05
CA THR A 36 -20.79 -0.12 -3.90
C THR A 36 -19.84 1.07 -3.71
N ILE A 37 -18.54 0.87 -4.00
CA ILE A 37 -17.53 1.93 -3.95
C ILE A 37 -17.74 2.90 -5.12
N ILE A 38 -17.97 2.37 -6.35
CA ILE A 38 -18.26 3.20 -7.54
C ILE A 38 -19.50 4.08 -7.34
N VAL A 39 -20.59 3.54 -6.78
CA VAL A 39 -21.80 4.31 -6.47
C VAL A 39 -21.45 5.51 -5.59
N LYS A 40 -20.78 5.26 -4.45
CA LYS A 40 -20.38 6.32 -3.52
C LYS A 40 -19.40 7.33 -4.12
N LEU A 41 -18.51 6.90 -5.01
CA LEU A 41 -17.60 7.78 -5.75
C LEU A 41 -18.38 8.68 -6.71
N LEU A 42 -19.23 8.09 -7.54
CA LEU A 42 -20.02 8.83 -8.52
C LEU A 42 -21.03 9.78 -7.85
N ASP A 43 -21.60 9.41 -6.70
CA ASP A 43 -22.50 10.30 -5.95
C ASP A 43 -21.74 11.55 -5.48
N ARG A 44 -20.50 11.39 -4.99
CA ARG A 44 -19.65 12.52 -4.58
C ARG A 44 -19.20 13.36 -5.78
N LEU A 45 -18.76 12.73 -6.86
CA LEU A 45 -18.32 13.42 -8.08
C LEU A 45 -19.48 14.17 -8.76
N GLN A 46 -20.70 13.62 -8.74
CA GLN A 46 -21.89 14.32 -9.21
C GLN A 46 -22.26 15.49 -8.30
N ALA A 47 -22.20 15.31 -6.97
CA ALA A 47 -22.45 16.39 -6.01
C ALA A 47 -21.44 17.54 -6.14
N ALA A 48 -20.19 17.22 -6.50
CA ALA A 48 -19.15 18.20 -6.83
C ALA A 48 -19.29 18.82 -8.24
N GLY A 49 -20.27 18.37 -9.04
CA GLY A 49 -20.51 18.89 -10.39
C GLY A 49 -19.56 18.36 -11.46
N TYR A 50 -18.78 17.31 -11.18
CA TYR A 50 -17.77 16.77 -12.11
C TYR A 50 -18.31 15.70 -13.08
N VAL A 51 -19.41 15.04 -12.71
CA VAL A 51 -20.02 13.96 -13.50
C VAL A 51 -21.52 14.20 -13.64
N THR A 52 -22.06 13.91 -14.81
CA THR A 52 -23.50 13.88 -15.06
C THR A 52 -24.04 12.45 -15.17
N ARG A 53 -25.32 12.28 -14.82
CA ARG A 53 -26.09 11.05 -15.03
C ARG A 53 -27.26 11.34 -15.95
N THR A 54 -27.16 10.93 -17.21
CA THR A 54 -28.24 11.09 -18.18
C THR A 54 -28.91 9.74 -18.41
N ARG A 55 -30.25 9.69 -18.52
CA ARG A 55 -30.95 8.42 -18.79
C ARG A 55 -30.39 7.79 -20.06
N ASN A 56 -30.05 6.52 -19.99
CA ASN A 56 -29.53 5.81 -21.14
C ASN A 56 -30.65 5.57 -22.17
N PRO A 57 -30.52 6.07 -23.41
CA PRO A 57 -31.57 5.95 -24.44
C PRO A 57 -31.77 4.49 -24.90
N ALA A 58 -30.71 3.67 -24.87
CA ALA A 58 -30.76 2.25 -25.21
C ALA A 58 -31.31 1.38 -24.07
N ASN A 59 -31.24 1.84 -22.83
CA ASN A 59 -31.83 1.17 -21.68
C ASN A 59 -32.23 2.16 -20.59
N ARG A 60 -33.51 2.53 -20.52
CA ARG A 60 -34.01 3.55 -19.56
C ARG A 60 -33.85 3.18 -18.08
N ARG A 61 -33.48 1.93 -17.76
CA ARG A 61 -33.18 1.48 -16.39
C ARG A 61 -31.76 1.82 -15.95
N THR A 62 -30.91 2.30 -16.85
CA THR A 62 -29.54 2.71 -16.55
C THR A 62 -29.30 4.18 -16.88
N TYR A 63 -28.15 4.70 -16.43
CA TYR A 63 -27.70 6.06 -16.68
C TYR A 63 -26.35 6.01 -17.41
N VAL A 64 -26.22 6.80 -18.46
CA VAL A 64 -24.93 7.14 -19.06
C VAL A 64 -24.24 8.14 -18.14
N LEU A 65 -22.96 7.87 -17.87
CA LEU A 65 -22.09 8.67 -17.03
C LEU A 65 -21.11 9.40 -17.93
N SER A 66 -21.05 10.73 -17.81
CA SER A 66 -20.19 11.59 -18.64
C SER A 66 -19.56 12.68 -17.79
N LEU A 67 -18.34 13.11 -18.12
CA LEU A 67 -17.71 14.27 -17.49
C LEU A 67 -18.42 15.58 -17.87
N THR A 68 -18.51 16.50 -16.91
CA THR A 68 -18.81 17.91 -17.17
C THR A 68 -17.56 18.66 -17.64
N GLY A 69 -17.71 19.94 -18.01
CA GLY A 69 -16.56 20.81 -18.24
C GLY A 69 -15.71 20.97 -16.97
N GLU A 70 -16.36 21.19 -15.84
CA GLU A 70 -15.75 21.29 -14.52
C GLU A 70 -15.03 19.98 -14.13
N GLY A 71 -15.61 18.83 -14.47
CA GLY A 71 -14.98 17.53 -14.24
C GLY A 71 -13.74 17.30 -15.09
N ARG A 72 -13.67 17.85 -16.31
CA ARG A 72 -12.46 17.82 -17.14
C ARG A 72 -11.38 18.74 -16.58
N THR A 73 -11.73 19.92 -16.09
CA THR A 73 -10.79 20.81 -15.40
C THR A 73 -10.26 20.15 -14.11
N ALA A 74 -11.15 19.61 -13.27
CA ALA A 74 -10.75 18.91 -12.06
C ALA A 74 -9.86 17.70 -12.33
N LEU A 75 -10.08 16.98 -13.44
CA LEU A 75 -9.19 15.90 -13.87
C LEU A 75 -7.80 16.43 -14.24
N ALA A 76 -7.70 17.56 -14.94
CA ALA A 76 -6.41 18.18 -15.26
C ALA A 76 -5.66 18.60 -13.99
N ASP A 77 -6.34 19.24 -13.05
CA ASP A 77 -5.76 19.64 -11.77
C ASP A 77 -5.28 18.42 -10.95
N LEU A 78 -6.05 17.33 -10.98
CA LEU A 78 -5.67 16.06 -10.34
C LEU A 78 -4.46 15.42 -11.02
N ARG A 79 -4.34 15.49 -12.36
CA ARG A 79 -3.15 15.00 -13.09
C ARG A 79 -1.92 15.76 -12.67
N GLU A 80 -1.97 17.09 -12.70
CA GLU A 80 -0.84 17.95 -12.30
C GLU A 80 -0.45 17.70 -10.84
N ALA A 81 -1.43 17.57 -9.93
CA ALA A 81 -1.16 17.27 -8.52
C ALA A 81 -0.53 15.88 -8.31
N ILE A 82 -0.91 14.88 -9.11
CA ILE A 82 -0.33 13.54 -9.08
C ILE A 82 1.10 13.56 -9.64
N GLU A 83 1.31 14.18 -10.81
CA GLU A 83 2.62 14.32 -11.45
C GLU A 83 3.60 15.05 -10.53
N SER A 84 3.18 16.18 -9.92
CA SER A 84 4.00 16.92 -8.98
C SER A 84 4.41 16.09 -7.75
N ARG A 85 3.49 15.24 -7.23
CA ARG A 85 3.81 14.34 -6.12
C ARG A 85 4.75 13.22 -6.53
N ASP A 86 4.54 12.64 -7.70
CA ASP A 86 5.43 11.62 -8.23
C ASP A 86 6.83 12.20 -8.47
N ASP A 87 6.93 13.43 -8.96
CA ASP A 87 8.20 14.13 -9.09
C ASP A 87 8.91 14.34 -7.75
N GLN A 88 8.16 14.69 -6.70
CA GLN A 88 8.71 14.85 -5.35
C GLN A 88 9.15 13.52 -4.74
N ILE A 89 8.30 12.49 -4.79
CA ILE A 89 8.62 11.14 -4.29
C ILE A 89 9.88 10.63 -4.97
N THR A 90 9.99 10.87 -6.26
CA THR A 90 10.94 10.21 -7.15
C THR A 90 12.13 11.14 -7.50
N ALA A 91 12.20 12.32 -6.86
CA ALA A 91 13.27 13.31 -6.94
C ALA A 91 14.70 12.74 -6.77
N PRO A 92 14.94 11.75 -5.89
CA PRO A 92 16.28 11.15 -5.77
C PRO A 92 16.72 10.27 -6.94
N LEU A 93 15.83 9.97 -7.90
CA LEU A 93 16.09 9.09 -9.04
C LEU A 93 16.30 9.88 -10.33
N THR A 94 17.28 9.45 -11.13
CA THR A 94 17.48 9.93 -12.50
C THR A 94 16.37 9.44 -13.43
N GLU A 95 16.18 10.07 -14.59
CA GLU A 95 15.11 9.68 -15.54
C GLU A 95 15.15 8.19 -15.95
N PRO A 96 16.31 7.58 -16.27
CA PRO A 96 16.38 6.13 -16.52
C PRO A 96 15.99 5.28 -15.31
N GLU A 97 16.30 5.75 -14.10
CA GLU A 97 15.95 5.06 -12.86
C GLU A 97 14.46 5.16 -12.55
N ARG A 98 13.82 6.29 -12.85
CA ARG A 98 12.36 6.47 -12.75
C ARG A 98 11.64 5.51 -13.68
N ALA A 99 12.06 5.45 -14.95
CA ALA A 99 11.51 4.52 -15.92
C ALA A 99 11.65 3.05 -15.46
N ARG A 100 12.84 2.69 -14.97
CA ARG A 100 13.11 1.35 -14.42
C ARG A 100 12.28 1.05 -13.18
N PHE A 101 12.10 2.01 -12.28
CA PHE A 101 11.29 1.84 -11.07
C PHE A 101 9.82 1.57 -11.42
N THR A 102 9.26 2.37 -12.32
CA THR A 102 7.89 2.20 -12.83
C THR A 102 7.71 0.85 -13.52
N GLU A 103 8.64 0.43 -14.36
CA GLU A 103 8.63 -0.88 -15.01
C GLU A 103 8.58 -2.02 -13.97
N LEU A 104 9.48 -2.00 -12.99
CA LEU A 104 9.58 -3.04 -11.96
C LEU A 104 8.34 -3.11 -11.07
N LEU A 105 7.80 -1.96 -10.63
CA LEU A 105 6.57 -1.96 -9.83
C LEU A 105 5.34 -2.37 -10.64
N THR A 106 5.28 -2.04 -11.93
CA THR A 106 4.18 -2.45 -12.82
C THR A 106 4.13 -3.97 -12.97
N ARG A 107 5.29 -4.65 -13.01
CA ARG A 107 5.36 -6.12 -13.02
C ARG A 107 4.81 -6.78 -11.74
N LEU A 108 4.65 -6.04 -10.66
CA LEU A 108 4.02 -6.53 -9.43
C LEU A 108 2.49 -6.45 -9.47
N LEU A 109 1.91 -5.69 -10.42
CA LEU A 109 0.47 -5.64 -10.61
C LEU A 109 -0.03 -7.01 -11.12
N PRO A 110 -1.17 -7.51 -10.61
CA PRO A 110 -1.73 -8.78 -11.08
C PRO A 110 -2.17 -8.72 -12.55
N GLU A 111 -2.78 -7.61 -12.97
CA GLU A 111 -3.27 -7.36 -14.33
C GLU A 111 -3.07 -5.87 -14.65
N PRO A 112 -1.90 -5.45 -15.15
CA PRO A 112 -1.70 -4.08 -15.58
C PRO A 112 -2.48 -3.82 -16.88
N ASP A 113 -3.37 -2.84 -16.86
CA ASP A 113 -3.89 -2.21 -18.07
C ASP A 113 -2.74 -1.51 -18.82
N PRO A 114 -2.42 -1.91 -20.06
CA PRO A 114 -1.31 -1.34 -20.84
C PRO A 114 -1.55 0.13 -21.22
N ASP A 115 -2.81 0.57 -21.23
CA ASP A 115 -3.18 1.94 -21.60
C ASP A 115 -3.31 2.87 -20.39
N ALA A 116 -3.22 2.33 -19.16
CA ALA A 116 -3.32 3.11 -17.94
C ALA A 116 -1.97 3.72 -17.52
N THR A 117 -1.96 5.02 -17.24
CA THR A 117 -0.87 5.67 -16.53
C THR A 117 -1.04 5.48 -15.03
N TYR A 118 -0.11 4.78 -14.39
CA TYR A 118 -0.08 4.61 -12.95
C TYR A 118 0.84 5.63 -12.31
N SER A 119 0.36 6.28 -11.26
CA SER A 119 1.25 7.10 -10.43
C SER A 119 2.23 6.23 -9.65
N THR A 120 3.39 6.78 -9.33
CA THR A 120 4.42 6.13 -8.50
C THR A 120 3.82 5.74 -7.13
N GLU A 121 3.05 6.64 -6.52
CA GLU A 121 2.35 6.35 -5.26
C GLU A 121 1.39 5.15 -5.38
N HIS A 122 0.65 5.06 -6.49
CA HIS A 122 -0.27 3.95 -6.73
C HIS A 122 0.49 2.64 -6.86
N LEU A 123 1.56 2.61 -7.65
CA LEU A 123 2.38 1.42 -7.86
C LEU A 123 3.02 0.92 -6.56
N ILE A 124 3.59 1.81 -5.74
CA ILE A 124 4.12 1.47 -4.40
C ILE A 124 3.01 0.88 -3.52
N THR A 125 1.82 1.51 -3.54
CA THR A 125 0.67 1.06 -2.75
C THR A 125 0.18 -0.32 -3.18
N GLN A 126 0.08 -0.60 -4.48
CA GLN A 126 -0.32 -1.91 -4.98
C GLN A 126 0.72 -2.98 -4.65
N ALA A 127 2.01 -2.67 -4.79
CA ALA A 127 3.09 -3.56 -4.39
C ALA A 127 2.99 -3.90 -2.89
N HIS A 128 2.76 -2.90 -2.02
CA HIS A 128 2.54 -3.11 -0.59
C HIS A 128 1.35 -4.04 -0.32
N TYR A 129 0.20 -3.80 -0.94
CA TYR A 129 -0.98 -4.65 -0.75
C TYR A 129 -0.76 -6.08 -1.22
N ARG A 130 -0.05 -6.28 -2.33
CA ARG A 130 0.30 -7.61 -2.82
C ARG A 130 1.16 -8.36 -1.81
N LEU A 131 2.24 -7.72 -1.33
CA LEU A 131 3.14 -8.31 -0.34
C LEU A 131 2.42 -8.66 0.95
N ARG A 132 1.56 -7.77 1.42
CA ARG A 132 0.74 -8.01 2.60
C ARG A 132 -0.20 -9.20 2.41
N ARG A 133 -0.92 -9.27 1.29
CA ARG A 133 -1.85 -10.37 1.03
C ARG A 133 -1.11 -11.70 0.95
N LEU A 134 0.01 -11.73 0.23
CA LEU A 134 0.85 -12.91 0.11
C LEU A 134 1.36 -13.37 1.48
N GLY A 135 1.96 -12.47 2.26
CA GLY A 135 2.48 -12.80 3.59
C GLY A 135 1.38 -13.22 4.58
N ASP A 136 0.22 -12.55 4.56
CA ASP A 136 -0.92 -12.92 5.41
C ASP A 136 -1.49 -14.29 5.02
N HIS A 137 -1.48 -14.65 3.74
CA HIS A 137 -1.89 -15.99 3.28
C HIS A 137 -0.91 -17.08 3.71
N LEU A 138 0.39 -16.82 3.65
CA LEU A 138 1.43 -17.77 4.10
C LEU A 138 1.41 -18.01 5.61
N LEU A 139 0.88 -17.05 6.38
CA LEU A 139 0.79 -17.11 7.84
C LEU A 139 -0.60 -17.46 8.36
N ALA A 140 -1.58 -17.82 7.51
CA ALA A 140 -2.99 -17.93 7.90
C ALA A 140 -3.24 -18.82 9.15
N ASP A 141 -2.45 -19.88 9.33
CA ASP A 141 -2.62 -20.85 10.43
C ASP A 141 -1.73 -20.58 11.65
N SER A 142 -0.88 -19.54 11.60
CA SER A 142 0.12 -19.25 12.64
C SER A 142 -0.38 -18.31 13.75
N GLY A 143 -1.54 -17.69 13.57
CA GLY A 143 -2.00 -16.57 14.39
C GLY A 143 -1.20 -15.27 14.15
N LEU A 144 -0.24 -15.28 13.22
CA LEU A 144 0.56 -14.13 12.82
C LEU A 144 0.08 -13.52 11.50
N ARG A 145 0.60 -12.33 11.21
CA ARG A 145 0.33 -11.58 9.97
C ARG A 145 1.63 -10.95 9.48
N THR A 146 1.66 -10.48 8.23
CA THR A 146 2.81 -9.84 7.59
C THR A 146 3.42 -8.72 8.43
N ARG A 147 2.59 -7.96 9.15
CA ARG A 147 3.06 -6.89 10.06
C ARG A 147 3.97 -7.38 11.20
N HIS A 148 3.97 -8.69 11.47
CA HIS A 148 4.83 -9.32 12.47
C HIS A 148 6.18 -9.80 11.90
N PHE A 149 6.37 -9.77 10.57
CA PHE A 149 7.59 -10.27 9.90
C PHE A 149 8.87 -9.63 10.42
N LEU A 150 8.88 -8.31 10.61
CA LEU A 150 10.05 -7.60 11.14
C LEU A 150 10.02 -7.54 12.67
N LEU A 151 8.85 -7.60 13.28
CA LEU A 151 8.65 -7.39 14.72
C LEU A 151 9.26 -8.50 15.58
N LEU A 152 8.91 -9.77 15.33
CA LEU A 152 9.40 -10.89 16.14
C LEU A 152 10.92 -11.09 16.00
N PRO A 153 11.51 -11.12 14.79
CA PRO A 153 12.95 -11.26 14.63
C PRO A 153 13.74 -10.07 15.22
N THR A 154 13.20 -8.85 15.12
CA THR A 154 13.82 -7.67 15.74
C THR A 154 13.77 -7.76 17.26
N LEU A 155 12.61 -8.15 17.82
CA LEU A 155 12.49 -8.35 19.25
C LEU A 155 13.40 -9.48 19.75
N ASP A 156 13.51 -10.60 19.02
CA ASP A 156 14.42 -11.71 19.37
C ASP A 156 15.89 -11.25 19.48
N ARG A 157 16.32 -10.37 18.58
CA ARG A 157 17.68 -9.81 18.55
C ARG A 157 17.92 -8.75 19.63
N LEU A 158 16.92 -7.92 19.93
CA LEU A 158 17.06 -6.80 20.87
C LEU A 158 16.73 -7.18 22.32
N ALA A 159 15.93 -8.23 22.53
CA ALA A 159 15.38 -8.57 23.84
C ALA A 159 16.46 -8.91 24.88
N PRO A 160 16.27 -8.51 26.16
CA PRO A 160 15.22 -7.63 26.66
C PRO A 160 15.39 -6.18 26.18
N CYS A 161 14.33 -5.57 25.62
CA CYS A 161 14.39 -4.17 25.19
C CYS A 161 13.12 -3.37 25.54
N PRO A 162 13.24 -2.05 25.80
CA PRO A 162 12.07 -1.19 25.97
C PRO A 162 11.33 -0.99 24.64
N GLN A 163 10.01 -0.77 24.72
CA GLN A 163 9.17 -0.53 23.55
C GLN A 163 9.65 0.63 22.66
N GLN A 164 10.24 1.68 23.27
CA GLN A 164 10.80 2.82 22.54
C GLN A 164 11.97 2.43 21.64
N GLN A 165 12.81 1.49 22.07
CA GLN A 165 13.91 0.99 21.26
C GLN A 165 13.38 0.17 20.07
N LEU A 166 12.35 -0.66 20.31
CA LEU A 166 11.70 -1.42 19.26
C LEU A 166 11.01 -0.52 18.21
N ALA A 167 10.33 0.54 18.66
CA ALA A 167 9.69 1.52 17.78
C ALA A 167 10.71 2.22 16.87
N ARG A 168 11.85 2.64 17.45
CA ARG A 168 12.95 3.27 16.70
C ARG A 168 13.56 2.32 15.66
N GLU A 169 13.84 1.08 16.06
CA GLU A 169 14.46 0.10 15.16
C GLU A 169 13.57 -0.26 13.96
N LEU A 170 12.25 -0.26 14.15
CA LEU A 170 11.28 -0.58 13.11
C LEU A 170 10.76 0.66 12.37
N SER A 171 11.24 1.86 12.71
CA SER A 171 10.73 3.14 12.20
C SER A 171 9.20 3.25 12.33
N LEU A 172 8.63 2.74 13.42
CA LEU A 172 7.20 2.77 13.73
C LEU A 172 6.91 3.87 14.75
N THR A 173 5.70 4.41 14.70
CA THR A 173 5.23 5.33 15.74
C THR A 173 5.02 4.60 17.06
N GLU A 174 5.10 5.31 18.19
CA GLU A 174 4.86 4.72 19.50
C GLU A 174 3.45 4.09 19.62
N PRO A 175 2.36 4.73 19.14
CA PRO A 175 1.03 4.12 19.18
C PRO A 175 0.91 2.85 18.32
N ALA A 176 1.52 2.83 17.12
CA ALA A 176 1.51 1.65 16.26
C ALA A 176 2.30 0.50 16.90
N THR A 177 3.46 0.80 17.49
CA THR A 177 4.28 -0.18 18.20
C THR A 177 3.53 -0.73 19.42
N ALA A 178 2.87 0.13 20.20
CA ALA A 178 2.08 -0.28 21.36
C ALA A 178 0.99 -1.28 20.97
N ALA A 179 0.21 -0.96 19.93
CA ALA A 179 -0.86 -1.82 19.44
C ALA A 179 -0.34 -3.20 18.98
N LEU A 180 0.77 -3.23 18.25
CA LEU A 180 1.38 -4.49 17.81
C LEU A 180 1.92 -5.33 18.99
N VAL A 181 2.55 -4.68 19.98
CA VAL A 181 3.04 -5.37 21.17
C VAL A 181 1.87 -5.90 22.00
N ASP A 182 0.79 -5.14 22.17
CA ASP A 182 -0.43 -5.59 22.85
C ASP A 182 -1.03 -6.82 22.18
N GLU A 183 -1.13 -6.83 20.85
CA GLU A 183 -1.58 -8.00 20.08
C GLU A 183 -0.71 -9.24 20.36
N LEU A 184 0.62 -9.09 20.37
CA LEU A 184 1.54 -10.20 20.62
C LEU A 184 1.55 -10.67 22.08
N VAL A 185 1.33 -9.78 23.04
CA VAL A 185 1.17 -10.13 24.45
C VAL A 185 -0.14 -10.88 24.66
N GLN A 186 -1.23 -10.42 24.06
CA GLN A 186 -2.52 -11.10 24.10
C GLN A 186 -2.47 -12.49 23.45
N ALA A 187 -1.68 -12.62 22.38
CA ALA A 187 -1.44 -13.90 21.70
C ALA A 187 -0.45 -14.82 22.45
N GLY A 188 0.15 -14.38 23.57
CA GLY A 188 1.10 -15.17 24.35
C GLY A 188 2.50 -15.27 23.74
N PHE A 189 2.81 -14.53 22.68
CA PHE A 189 4.11 -14.56 22.00
C PHE A 189 5.15 -13.62 22.64
N VAL A 190 4.69 -12.57 23.33
CA VAL A 190 5.54 -11.57 23.99
C VAL A 190 5.15 -11.43 25.45
N THR A 191 6.13 -11.16 26.30
CA THR A 191 5.90 -10.77 27.71
C THR A 191 6.47 -9.39 27.98
N ARG A 192 5.90 -8.74 29.00
CA ARG A 192 6.41 -7.50 29.59
C ARG A 192 7.06 -7.84 30.93
N GLY A 193 8.39 -7.89 30.95
CA GLY A 193 9.20 -8.08 32.16
C GLY A 193 9.67 -6.76 32.75
N GLN A 194 10.40 -6.80 33.88
CA GLN A 194 11.13 -5.64 34.38
C GLN A 194 12.41 -5.44 33.56
N ASP A 195 12.68 -4.19 33.17
CA ASP A 195 13.95 -3.83 32.54
C ASP A 195 15.12 -4.10 33.52
N PRO A 196 16.16 -4.87 33.11
CA PRO A 196 17.30 -5.21 33.97
C PRO A 196 18.10 -4.00 34.47
N HIS A 197 18.02 -2.87 33.77
CA HIS A 197 18.79 -1.66 34.04
C HIS A 197 17.94 -0.54 34.66
N ASP A 198 16.62 -0.55 34.47
CA ASP A 198 15.67 0.34 35.16
C ASP A 198 14.36 -0.37 35.50
N ARG A 199 14.26 -0.89 36.72
CA ARG A 199 13.07 -1.58 37.27
C ARG A 199 11.75 -0.80 37.20
N ARG A 200 11.77 0.49 36.85
CA ARG A 200 10.56 1.32 36.61
C ARG A 200 10.05 1.23 35.17
N ARG A 201 10.77 0.55 34.28
CA ARG A 201 10.42 0.36 32.87
C ARG A 201 10.12 -1.10 32.58
N TYR A 202 9.21 -1.33 31.63
CA TYR A 202 8.97 -2.66 31.10
C TYR A 202 9.97 -2.97 29.99
N ALA A 203 10.50 -4.19 30.00
CA ALA A 203 11.24 -4.76 28.89
C ALA A 203 10.41 -5.83 28.19
N LEU A 204 10.50 -5.87 26.87
CA LEU A 204 9.83 -6.81 26.00
C LEU A 204 10.75 -8.00 25.74
N GLU A 205 10.19 -9.21 25.86
CA GLU A 205 10.87 -10.46 25.53
C GLU A 205 9.91 -11.42 24.82
N LEU A 206 10.43 -12.22 23.89
CA LEU A 206 9.68 -13.33 23.32
C LEU A 206 9.50 -14.46 24.34
N THR A 207 8.30 -15.01 24.41
CA THR A 207 8.04 -16.26 25.13
C THR A 207 8.64 -17.45 24.37
N GLY A 208 8.65 -18.63 25.00
CA GLY A 208 9.01 -19.88 24.30
C GLY A 208 8.12 -20.13 23.07
N GLU A 209 6.83 -19.82 23.18
CA GLU A 209 5.89 -19.92 22.05
C GLU A 209 6.21 -18.89 20.96
N GLY A 210 6.49 -17.63 21.31
CA GLY A 210 6.89 -16.59 20.36
C GLY A 210 8.16 -16.94 19.60
N ARG A 211 9.17 -17.49 20.28
CA ARG A 211 10.41 -17.98 19.64
C ARG A 211 10.15 -19.16 18.71
N ALA A 212 9.22 -20.06 19.07
CA ALA A 212 8.85 -21.20 18.23
C ALA A 212 8.20 -20.79 16.89
N ARG A 213 7.69 -19.55 16.76
CA ARG A 213 7.16 -19.02 15.49
C ARG A 213 8.21 -18.41 14.57
N LEU A 214 9.43 -18.15 15.04
CA LEU A 214 10.48 -17.54 14.21
C LEU A 214 10.83 -18.37 12.95
N PRO A 215 10.89 -19.72 12.99
CA PRO A 215 11.08 -20.52 11.77
C PRO A 215 9.95 -20.33 10.74
N GLU A 216 8.69 -20.27 11.19
CA GLU A 216 7.53 -20.05 10.31
C GLU A 216 7.63 -18.68 9.60
N ILE A 217 7.97 -17.61 10.34
CA ILE A 217 8.20 -16.28 9.77
C ILE A 217 9.33 -16.32 8.73
N LYS A 218 10.45 -16.97 9.04
CA LYS A 218 11.60 -17.05 8.11
C LYS A 218 11.21 -17.75 6.82
N VAL A 219 10.46 -18.85 6.89
CA VAL A 219 9.96 -19.57 5.71
C VAL A 219 9.00 -18.69 4.90
N ALA A 220 8.05 -18.02 5.56
CA ALA A 220 7.11 -17.13 4.87
C ALA A 220 7.83 -15.97 4.18
N MET A 221 8.82 -15.34 4.82
CA MET A 221 9.63 -14.28 4.21
C MET A 221 10.41 -14.78 2.99
N ALA A 222 11.03 -15.96 3.07
CA ALA A 222 11.76 -16.56 1.96
C ALA A 222 10.83 -16.90 0.77
N GLN A 223 9.60 -17.33 1.05
CA GLN A 223 8.59 -17.58 0.03
C GLN A 223 8.12 -16.29 -0.64
N VAL A 224 7.88 -15.21 0.13
CA VAL A 224 7.58 -13.88 -0.45
C VAL A 224 8.72 -13.42 -1.36
N GLU A 225 9.96 -13.58 -0.92
CA GLU A 225 11.12 -13.23 -1.74
C GLU A 225 11.21 -14.07 -3.02
N THR A 226 10.93 -15.38 -2.92
CA THR A 226 10.91 -16.29 -4.07
C THR A 226 9.86 -15.89 -5.10
N GLU A 227 8.65 -15.56 -4.65
CA GLU A 227 7.57 -15.07 -5.51
C GLU A 227 7.95 -13.77 -6.23
N LEU A 228 8.48 -12.80 -5.49
CA LEU A 228 8.96 -11.54 -6.08
C LEU A 228 10.07 -11.76 -7.11
N ARG A 229 11.01 -12.64 -6.79
CA ARG A 229 12.11 -13.02 -7.68
C ARG A 229 11.61 -13.72 -8.94
N GLY A 230 10.56 -14.53 -8.84
CA GLY A 230 9.87 -15.10 -10.00
C GLY A 230 9.25 -14.03 -10.91
N LEU A 231 8.72 -12.96 -10.33
CA LEU A 231 8.10 -11.86 -11.09
C LEU A 231 9.10 -10.87 -11.68
N LEU A 232 10.21 -10.59 -11.00
CA LEU A 232 11.15 -9.52 -11.35
C LEU A 232 12.48 -10.03 -11.93
N GLY A 233 12.86 -11.28 -11.64
CA GLY A 233 14.21 -11.79 -11.84
C GLY A 233 15.22 -11.27 -10.80
N GLU A 234 16.42 -11.82 -10.79
CA GLU A 234 17.50 -11.43 -9.86
C GLU A 234 17.91 -9.97 -10.02
N ASP A 235 18.10 -9.52 -11.26
CA ASP A 235 18.52 -8.16 -11.56
C ASP A 235 17.39 -7.17 -11.22
N GLY A 236 16.14 -7.51 -11.56
CA GLY A 236 14.99 -6.69 -11.20
C GLY A 236 14.80 -6.53 -9.69
N MET A 237 15.05 -7.59 -8.91
CA MET A 237 15.06 -7.52 -7.44
C MET A 237 16.17 -6.60 -6.92
N ARG A 238 17.38 -6.71 -7.47
CA ARG A 238 18.52 -5.87 -7.07
C ARG A 238 18.28 -4.40 -7.42
N ASP A 239 17.78 -4.13 -8.62
CA ASP A 239 17.44 -2.79 -9.09
C ASP A 239 16.34 -2.18 -8.20
N LEU A 240 15.24 -2.91 -7.99
CA LEU A 240 14.12 -2.42 -7.17
C LEU A 240 14.58 -2.08 -5.75
N ARG A 241 15.42 -2.93 -5.14
CA ARG A 241 15.99 -2.66 -3.81
C ARG A 241 16.85 -1.40 -3.82
N THR A 242 17.72 -1.24 -4.81
CA THR A 242 18.61 -0.08 -4.93
C THR A 242 17.81 1.21 -5.07
N LEU A 243 16.78 1.19 -5.93
CA LEU A 243 15.90 2.33 -6.17
C LEU A 243 15.09 2.69 -4.92
N LEU A 244 14.48 1.70 -4.24
CA LEU A 244 13.76 1.93 -2.98
C LEU A 244 14.66 2.53 -1.90
N LEU A 245 15.91 2.06 -1.77
CA LEU A 245 16.85 2.62 -0.80
C LEU A 245 17.19 4.08 -1.12
N LYS A 246 17.43 4.43 -2.39
CA LYS A 246 17.62 5.83 -2.80
C LYS A 246 16.43 6.72 -2.42
N LEU A 247 15.21 6.21 -2.56
CA LEU A 247 14.01 6.94 -2.17
C LEU A 247 13.95 7.16 -0.65
N LEU A 248 14.24 6.12 0.14
CA LEU A 248 14.22 6.18 1.61
C LEU A 248 15.36 7.02 2.20
N ASP A 249 16.54 7.00 1.59
CA ASP A 249 17.70 7.80 2.00
C ASP A 249 17.54 9.27 1.56
N GLY A 250 16.89 9.51 0.42
CA GLY A 250 16.57 10.85 -0.09
C GLY A 250 15.46 11.55 0.72
N THR A 251 14.63 10.79 1.42
CA THR A 251 13.70 11.33 2.44
C THR A 251 14.44 11.56 3.76
N GLY A 252 15.28 12.61 3.81
CA GLY A 252 15.78 13.14 5.08
C GLY A 252 14.62 13.49 6.03
N PRO A 253 14.86 13.60 7.36
CA PRO A 253 13.79 13.73 8.33
C PRO A 253 12.88 14.90 7.97
N THR A 254 11.60 14.58 7.75
CA THR A 254 10.55 15.59 7.60
C THR A 254 10.41 16.28 8.96
N GLU A 255 10.74 17.57 9.02
CA GLU A 255 10.57 18.42 10.21
C GLU A 255 9.13 18.42 10.75
#